data_AF-A0A7S2BQ35-F1
#
_entry.id   AF-A0A7S2BQ35-F1
#
_cell.length_a   1.000
_cell.length_b   1.000
_cell.length_c   1.000
_cell.angle_alpha   90.00
_cell.angle_beta   90.00
_cell.angle_gamma   90.00
#
_symmetry.space_group_name_H-M   'P 1'
#
loop_
_entity.id
_entity.type
_entity.pdbx_description
1 polymer ?
#
loop_
_entity_poly.entity_id
_entity_poly.type
_entity_poly.pdbx_seq_one_letter_code
_entity_poly.pdbx_strand_id
1 'polypeptide(L)'
;KDVLGWEALHPQCATTPGDGGETGGGAGVSLVRFTGRPDETSPKSWLKQTFFGCPPTFDRHDWVVNRGGREVRYVIDYYHNDEGVNADGVPGLDDPDTIQSIRIDVRPALDSVDAFLDRLVRMPLARLQGTTKLHPLPLYSPRPPPEATPQQQPIVGTAAESFSQFDGLDAASLMEMRQRLEEMCSGCKKRLDTCETESDQSNAAMALSFCVGQVVCPREAGALELALSGQQTPEDDLEKAFSVMQSCISVFEQRAMHVVSEAAEEGKRRST
;
A
#
# COMPACT_ATOMS: atom_id res chain seq x y z
N LYS A 1 8.69 -8.43 10.46
CA LYS A 1 9.89 -8.53 11.34
C LYS A 1 9.68 -7.81 12.68
N ASP A 2 8.89 -6.73 12.70
CA ASP A 2 8.78 -5.84 13.87
C ASP A 2 8.07 -6.41 15.10
N VAL A 3 7.03 -7.25 14.93
CA VAL A 3 6.38 -7.94 16.06
C VAL A 3 7.39 -8.79 16.81
N LEU A 4 8.23 -9.54 16.09
CA LEU A 4 9.29 -10.35 16.69
C LEU A 4 10.34 -9.50 17.44
N GLY A 5 10.53 -8.24 17.03
CA GLY A 5 11.38 -7.29 17.75
C GLY A 5 10.84 -6.94 19.15
N TRP A 6 9.51 -6.85 19.30
CA TRP A 6 8.87 -6.70 20.61
C TRP A 6 8.90 -7.99 21.43
N GLU A 7 8.72 -9.13 20.77
CA GLU A 7 8.80 -10.45 21.42
C GLU A 7 10.20 -10.76 21.95
N ALA A 8 11.25 -10.27 21.29
CA ALA A 8 12.63 -10.43 21.75
C ALA A 8 12.91 -9.81 23.14
N LEU A 9 12.05 -8.91 23.63
CA LEU A 9 12.11 -8.37 25.00
C LEU A 9 11.64 -9.37 26.07
N HIS A 10 11.07 -10.52 25.66
CA HIS A 10 10.43 -11.49 26.54
C HIS A 10 11.04 -12.91 26.40
N PRO A 11 12.36 -13.09 26.56
CA PRO A 11 13.01 -14.39 26.42
C PRO A 11 12.48 -15.45 27.41
N GLN A 12 12.00 -15.02 28.58
CA GLN A 12 11.50 -15.88 29.66
C GLN A 12 10.23 -16.69 29.35
N CYS A 13 9.48 -16.36 28.29
CA CYS A 13 8.29 -17.13 27.90
C CYS A 13 8.58 -18.25 26.89
N ALA A 14 9.81 -18.35 26.36
CA ALA A 14 10.26 -19.47 25.53
C ALA A 14 10.60 -20.72 26.36
N THR A 15 10.59 -20.62 27.69
CA THR A 15 11.01 -21.68 28.62
C THR A 15 10.00 -21.85 29.75
N THR A 16 8.82 -22.40 29.47
CA THR A 16 8.04 -23.06 30.53
C THR A 16 8.60 -24.47 30.72
N PRO A 17 8.97 -24.90 31.95
CA PRO A 17 9.22 -26.31 32.23
C PRO A 17 7.88 -27.05 32.19
N GLY A 18 7.55 -27.61 31.03
CA GLY A 18 6.46 -28.54 30.85
C GLY A 18 6.89 -29.92 31.33
N ASP A 19 6.23 -30.38 32.37
CA ASP A 19 6.22 -31.75 32.88
C ASP A 19 6.03 -32.78 31.75
N GLY A 20 6.63 -33.95 31.90
CA GLY A 20 6.89 -34.92 30.84
C GLY A 20 5.67 -35.38 30.04
N GLY A 21 5.75 -35.24 28.72
CA GLY A 21 4.81 -35.82 27.76
C GLY A 21 5.21 -35.50 26.32
N GLU A 22 5.74 -36.50 25.62
CA GLU A 22 6.24 -36.40 24.25
C GLU A 22 5.16 -35.98 23.24
N THR A 23 5.43 -34.92 22.47
CA THR A 23 5.42 -34.88 20.98
C THR A 23 5.81 -33.47 20.52
N GLY A 24 6.74 -33.41 19.56
CA GLY A 24 7.50 -32.20 19.23
C GLY A 24 6.66 -31.02 18.69
N GLY A 25 6.85 -29.86 19.31
CA GLY A 25 6.46 -28.55 18.81
C GLY A 25 7.17 -27.49 19.64
N GLY A 26 8.16 -26.81 19.07
CA GLY A 26 9.00 -25.86 19.81
C GLY A 26 8.16 -24.79 20.52
N ALA A 27 8.50 -24.51 21.78
CA ALA A 27 7.93 -23.45 22.61
C ALA A 27 8.32 -22.06 22.05
N GLY A 28 7.74 -21.71 20.90
CA GLY A 28 7.94 -20.45 20.20
C GLY A 28 6.67 -19.59 20.23
N VAL A 29 6.85 -18.28 20.02
CA VAL A 29 5.71 -17.37 19.80
C VAL A 29 5.00 -17.79 18.52
N SER A 30 3.69 -18.01 18.59
CA SER A 30 2.88 -18.40 17.43
C SER A 30 1.78 -17.37 17.15
N LEU A 31 1.43 -17.19 15.88
CA LEU A 31 0.31 -16.35 15.50
C LEU A 31 -1.01 -17.08 15.81
N VAL A 32 -1.89 -16.44 16.57
CA VAL A 32 -3.23 -16.96 16.88
C VAL A 32 -4.24 -16.41 15.88
N ARG A 33 -4.26 -15.10 15.70
CA ARG A 33 -5.22 -14.43 14.83
C ARG A 33 -4.64 -13.19 14.19
N PHE A 34 -5.00 -12.99 12.93
CA PHE A 34 -4.78 -11.77 12.18
C PHE A 34 -6.14 -11.17 11.80
N THR A 35 -6.35 -9.88 12.04
CA THR A 35 -7.63 -9.24 11.73
C THR A 35 -7.43 -7.82 11.23
N GLY A 36 -7.92 -7.57 10.01
CA GLY A 36 -8.01 -6.23 9.44
C GLY A 36 -9.09 -5.39 10.12
N ARG A 37 -8.79 -4.13 10.35
CA ARG A 37 -9.68 -3.12 10.93
C ARG A 37 -9.54 -1.80 10.16
N PRO A 38 -9.82 -1.79 8.84
CA PRO A 38 -9.60 -0.62 7.99
C PRO A 38 -10.43 0.60 8.43
N ASP A 39 -11.65 0.39 8.94
CA ASP A 39 -12.55 1.46 9.36
C ASP A 39 -12.28 2.01 10.77
N GLU A 40 -11.35 1.40 11.54
CA GLU A 40 -11.08 1.81 12.91
C GLU A 40 -9.72 2.49 13.06
N THR A 41 -9.72 3.81 13.24
CA THR A 41 -8.49 4.53 13.61
C THR A 41 -7.95 4.09 14.96
N SER A 42 -6.65 3.78 15.03
CA SER A 42 -6.02 3.46 16.30
C SER A 42 -6.00 4.68 17.24
N PRO A 43 -5.99 4.51 18.58
CA PRO A 43 -5.93 5.63 19.51
C PRO A 43 -4.72 6.56 19.28
N LYS A 44 -3.59 6.00 18.83
CA LYS A 44 -2.38 6.76 18.50
C LYS A 44 -2.55 7.54 17.19
N SER A 45 -3.14 6.92 16.17
CA SER A 45 -3.45 7.55 14.89
C SER A 45 -4.43 8.71 15.07
N TRP A 46 -5.50 8.50 15.84
CA TRP A 46 -6.46 9.54 16.19
C TRP A 46 -5.82 10.72 16.94
N LEU A 47 -4.94 10.45 17.92
CA LEU A 47 -4.21 11.51 18.62
C LEU A 47 -3.26 12.28 17.68
N LYS A 48 -2.54 11.56 16.80
CA LYS A 48 -1.66 12.17 15.80
C LYS A 48 -2.43 13.06 14.83
N GLN A 49 -3.57 12.61 14.34
CA GLN A 49 -4.43 13.36 13.43
C GLN A 49 -4.99 14.61 14.12
N THR A 50 -5.52 14.44 15.34
CA THR A 50 -6.22 15.52 16.07
C THR A 50 -5.28 16.61 16.55
N PHE A 51 -4.08 16.27 17.04
CA PHE A 51 -3.18 17.23 17.67
C PHE A 51 -1.99 17.66 16.79
N PHE A 52 -1.58 16.82 15.84
CA PHE A 52 -0.38 17.06 15.04
C PHE A 52 -0.67 17.17 13.54
N GLY A 53 -1.92 17.02 13.10
CA GLY A 53 -2.32 17.16 11.71
C GLY A 53 -1.66 16.15 10.77
N CYS A 54 -1.19 15.01 11.32
CA CYS A 54 -0.61 13.92 10.54
C CYS A 54 -1.70 13.20 9.73
N PRO A 55 -1.35 12.62 8.56
CA PRO A 55 -2.29 11.82 7.78
C PRO A 55 -2.78 10.60 8.59
N PRO A 56 -4.06 10.21 8.45
CA PRO A 56 -4.58 9.02 9.10
C PRO A 56 -3.94 7.77 8.52
N THR A 57 -4.02 6.68 9.28
CA THR A 57 -3.64 5.35 8.82
C THR A 57 -4.61 4.90 7.74
N PHE A 58 -4.11 4.45 6.59
CA PHE A 58 -4.96 3.95 5.51
C PHE A 58 -5.34 2.48 5.73
N ASP A 59 -4.54 1.75 6.52
CA ASP A 59 -4.81 0.36 6.85
C ASP A 59 -4.33 0.07 8.27
N ARG A 60 -5.18 -0.58 9.07
CA ARG A 60 -4.88 -0.99 10.44
C ARG A 60 -5.16 -2.47 10.59
N HIS A 61 -4.22 -3.15 11.22
CA HIS A 61 -4.34 -4.56 11.55
C HIS A 61 -4.06 -4.83 13.03
N ASP A 62 -4.79 -5.80 13.57
CA ASP A 62 -4.54 -6.34 14.90
C ASP A 62 -3.96 -7.76 14.76
N TRP A 63 -2.77 -7.99 15.29
CA TRP A 63 -2.14 -9.32 15.41
C TRP A 63 -2.30 -9.83 16.83
N VAL A 64 -2.81 -11.04 17.02
CA VAL A 64 -2.81 -11.71 18.32
C VAL A 64 -1.84 -12.87 18.25
N VAL A 65 -0.84 -12.87 19.13
CA VAL A 65 0.16 -13.92 19.24
C VAL A 65 0.02 -14.66 20.56
N ASN A 66 0.31 -15.96 20.54
CA ASN A 66 0.43 -16.78 21.73
C ASN A 66 1.89 -16.75 22.19
N ARG A 67 2.12 -16.08 23.32
CA ARG A 67 3.40 -16.02 24.01
C ARG A 67 3.34 -16.93 25.24
N GLY A 68 3.80 -18.17 25.09
CA GLY A 68 3.93 -19.12 26.20
C GLY A 68 2.61 -19.40 26.94
N GLY A 69 1.50 -19.50 26.21
CA GLY A 69 0.16 -19.73 26.74
C GLY A 69 -0.65 -18.47 27.04
N ARG A 70 -0.14 -17.27 26.70
CA ARG A 70 -0.86 -16.00 26.86
C ARG A 70 -1.07 -15.33 25.51
N GLU A 71 -2.29 -14.84 25.28
CA GLU A 71 -2.59 -14.04 24.10
C GLU A 71 -2.13 -12.59 24.30
N VAL A 72 -1.23 -12.13 23.43
CA VAL A 72 -0.75 -10.74 23.40
C VAL A 72 -1.18 -10.13 22.07
N ARG A 73 -1.84 -8.98 22.14
CA ARG A 73 -2.30 -8.27 20.95
C ARG A 73 -1.34 -7.17 20.56
N TYR A 74 -1.11 -7.03 19.27
CA TYR A 74 -0.31 -6.02 18.61
C TYR A 74 -1.20 -5.22 17.65
N VAL A 75 -0.97 -3.92 17.60
CA VAL A 75 -1.58 -3.01 16.63
C VAL A 75 -0.52 -2.64 15.61
N ILE A 76 -0.85 -2.81 14.34
CA ILE A 76 -0.03 -2.49 13.17
C ILE A 76 -0.78 -1.41 12.39
N ASP A 77 -0.18 -0.23 12.34
CA ASP A 77 -0.71 0.90 11.60
C ASP A 77 0.16 1.14 10.35
N TYR A 78 -0.47 1.20 9.19
CA TYR A 78 0.18 1.56 7.93
C TYR A 78 -0.10 3.03 7.59
N TYR A 79 0.96 3.77 7.28
CA TYR A 79 0.93 5.18 6.92
C TYR A 79 1.51 5.37 5.52
N HIS A 80 0.90 6.27 4.75
CA HIS A 80 1.47 6.73 3.50
C HIS A 80 2.60 7.72 3.80
N ASN A 81 3.69 7.62 3.05
CA ASN A 81 4.85 8.49 3.13
C ASN A 81 5.13 9.08 1.76
N ASP A 82 4.56 10.25 1.51
CA ASP A 82 4.68 10.98 0.23
C ASP A 82 6.15 11.23 -0.17
N GLU A 83 7.05 11.37 0.81
CA GLU A 83 8.49 11.59 0.58
C GLU A 83 9.21 10.35 0.02
N GLY A 84 8.71 9.15 0.34
CA GLY A 84 9.33 7.88 -0.04
C GLY A 84 8.86 7.34 -1.39
N VAL A 85 7.77 7.89 -1.95
CA VAL A 85 7.18 7.45 -3.22
C VAL A 85 8.17 7.53 -4.39
N ASN A 86 9.09 8.49 -4.35
CA ASN A 86 10.12 8.67 -5.39
C ASN A 86 11.38 7.81 -5.19
N ALA A 87 11.46 7.08 -4.06
CA ALA A 87 12.60 6.24 -3.69
C ALA A 87 12.22 4.75 -3.62
N ASP A 88 10.99 4.40 -3.96
CA ASP A 88 10.52 3.02 -4.04
C ASP A 88 11.20 2.29 -5.21
N GLY A 89 11.90 1.20 -4.90
CA GLY A 89 12.37 0.24 -5.89
C GLY A 89 11.42 -0.96 -6.02
N VAL A 90 11.70 -1.85 -6.99
CA VAL A 90 11.05 -3.17 -7.03
C VAL A 90 11.51 -3.95 -5.78
N PRO A 91 10.61 -4.32 -4.85
CA PRO A 91 11.00 -5.02 -3.64
C PRO A 91 11.59 -6.39 -4.00
N GLY A 92 12.87 -6.61 -3.67
CA GLY A 92 13.42 -7.96 -3.64
C GLY A 92 12.79 -8.76 -2.49
N LEU A 93 12.74 -10.09 -2.60
CA LEU A 93 12.21 -10.98 -1.55
C LEU A 93 12.83 -10.75 -0.16
N ASP A 94 14.03 -10.17 -0.10
CA ASP A 94 14.88 -10.13 1.09
C ASP A 94 14.99 -8.73 1.71
N ASP A 95 14.63 -7.67 0.97
CA ASP A 95 14.89 -6.27 1.33
C ASP A 95 13.60 -5.42 1.39
N PRO A 96 12.86 -5.49 2.52
CA PRO A 96 11.64 -4.72 2.71
C PRO A 96 11.89 -3.20 2.91
N ASP A 97 13.14 -2.75 3.04
CA ASP A 97 13.47 -1.32 3.15
C ASP A 97 13.45 -0.61 1.77
N THR A 98 13.24 -1.39 0.71
CA THR A 98 13.11 -0.91 -0.68
C THR A 98 11.83 -0.10 -0.92
N ILE A 99 10.77 -0.33 -0.12
CA ILE A 99 9.51 0.42 -0.19
C ILE A 99 9.54 1.49 0.91
N GLN A 100 9.86 2.72 0.52
CA GLN A 100 9.96 3.87 1.39
C GLN A 100 8.63 4.66 1.47
N SER A 101 7.69 4.44 0.55
CA SER A 101 6.36 5.06 0.55
C SER A 101 5.42 4.54 1.64
N ILE A 102 5.71 3.39 2.24
CA ILE A 102 4.86 2.80 3.28
C ILE A 102 5.63 2.75 4.58
N ARG A 103 5.17 3.54 5.57
CA ARG A 103 5.71 3.51 6.94
C ARG A 103 4.82 2.65 7.82
N ILE A 104 5.43 1.70 8.52
CA ILE A 104 4.73 0.76 9.40
C ILE A 104 5.04 1.11 10.87
N ASP A 105 4.01 1.21 11.70
CA ASP A 105 4.17 1.35 13.16
C ASP A 105 3.56 0.13 13.87
N VAL A 106 4.44 -0.73 14.38
CA VAL A 106 4.05 -1.95 15.13
C VAL A 106 4.25 -1.72 16.62
N ARG A 107 3.22 -2.04 17.42
CA ARG A 107 3.26 -1.83 18.88
C ARG A 107 2.29 -2.74 19.64
N PRO A 108 2.62 -3.18 20.86
CA PRO A 108 1.71 -3.94 21.73
C PRO A 108 0.44 -3.14 21.99
N ALA A 109 -0.75 -3.73 21.98
CA ALA A 109 -2.00 -3.07 22.34
C ALA A 109 -1.98 -2.68 23.83
N LEU A 110 -2.53 -1.53 24.20
CA LEU A 110 -2.57 -1.07 25.60
C LEU A 110 -3.73 -1.72 26.37
N ASP A 111 -3.89 -3.04 26.24
CA ASP A 111 -4.89 -3.83 26.96
C ASP A 111 -4.32 -4.53 28.21
N SER A 112 -3.00 -4.45 28.42
CA SER A 112 -2.33 -5.00 29.60
C SER A 112 -1.25 -4.08 30.18
N VAL A 113 -0.97 -4.25 31.48
CA VAL A 113 0.12 -3.53 32.16
C VAL A 113 1.48 -3.88 31.57
N ASP A 114 1.66 -5.13 31.14
CA ASP A 114 2.89 -5.60 30.51
C ASP A 114 3.14 -4.86 29.18
N ALA A 115 2.10 -4.75 28.34
CA ALA A 115 2.17 -3.98 27.09
C ALA A 115 2.41 -2.47 27.32
N PHE A 116 1.92 -1.92 28.43
CA PHE A 116 2.21 -0.54 28.83
C PHE A 116 3.69 -0.37 29.22
N LEU A 117 4.22 -1.27 30.04
CA LEU A 117 5.65 -1.29 30.41
C LEU A 117 6.55 -1.52 29.20
N ASP A 118 6.12 -2.34 28.25
CA ASP A 118 6.82 -2.56 26.99
C ASP A 118 7.02 -1.24 26.24
N ARG A 119 5.93 -0.48 26.07
CA ARG A 119 5.95 0.78 25.32
C ARG A 119 6.75 1.89 26.02
N LEU A 120 6.64 2.01 27.35
CA LEU A 120 7.22 3.14 28.08
C LEU A 120 8.61 2.88 28.67
N VAL A 121 8.96 1.63 28.93
CA VAL A 121 10.20 1.30 29.65
C VAL A 121 11.06 0.32 28.85
N ARG A 122 10.54 -0.86 28.49
CA ARG A 122 11.37 -1.93 27.94
C ARG A 122 11.92 -1.62 26.55
N MET A 123 11.08 -1.20 25.60
CA MET A 123 11.57 -0.83 24.27
C MET A 123 12.48 0.41 24.27
N PRO A 124 12.15 1.51 24.97
CA PRO A 124 13.06 2.65 25.09
C PRO A 124 14.42 2.26 25.69
N LEU A 125 14.44 1.42 26.73
CA LEU A 125 15.68 0.94 27.33
C LEU A 125 16.48 0.05 26.36
N ALA A 126 15.82 -0.88 25.67
CA ALA A 126 16.44 -1.74 24.68
C ALA A 126 17.06 -0.92 23.52
N ARG A 127 16.40 0.17 23.11
CA ARG A 127 16.96 1.10 22.11
C ARG A 127 18.19 1.83 22.63
N LEU A 128 18.16 2.33 23.86
CA LEU A 128 19.31 2.98 24.48
C LEU A 128 20.51 2.02 24.61
N GLN A 129 20.24 0.73 24.81
CA GLN A 129 21.24 -0.33 24.86
C GLN A 129 21.66 -0.85 23.47
N GLY A 130 21.01 -0.41 22.40
CA GLY A 130 21.28 -0.87 21.04
C GLY A 130 20.92 -2.34 20.79
N THR A 131 20.09 -2.96 21.63
CA THR A 131 19.75 -4.40 21.56
C THR A 131 18.58 -4.69 20.61
N THR A 132 17.97 -3.65 20.05
CA THR A 132 16.82 -3.75 19.13
C THR A 132 17.02 -2.87 17.89
N LYS A 133 16.57 -3.39 16.75
CA LYS A 133 16.54 -2.67 15.47
C LYS A 133 15.25 -1.88 15.27
N LEU A 134 14.27 -2.04 16.18
CA LEU A 134 12.98 -1.40 16.03
C LEU A 134 13.07 0.10 16.37
N HIS A 135 12.76 0.94 15.38
CA HIS A 135 12.68 2.38 15.55
C HIS A 135 11.22 2.84 15.45
N PRO A 136 10.62 3.41 16.51
CA PRO A 136 9.26 3.91 16.43
C PRO A 136 9.21 5.09 15.46
N LEU A 137 8.10 5.18 14.71
CA LEU A 137 7.87 6.34 13.85
C LEU A 137 7.84 7.63 14.69
N PRO A 138 8.38 8.75 14.17
CA PRO A 138 8.34 10.02 14.87
C PRO A 138 6.90 10.43 15.18
N LEU A 139 6.72 11.15 16.29
CA LEU A 139 5.40 11.63 16.71
C LEU A 139 4.84 12.69 15.74
N TYR A 140 5.73 13.42 15.09
CA TYR A 140 5.45 14.45 14.11
C TYR A 140 6.06 14.02 12.76
N SER A 141 5.26 14.06 11.70
CA SER A 141 5.80 14.09 10.33
C SER A 141 5.83 15.57 9.94
N PRO A 142 7.00 16.15 9.59
CA PRO A 142 7.04 17.49 9.02
C PRO A 142 6.04 17.56 7.87
N ARG A 143 5.11 18.51 7.95
CA ARG A 143 4.33 18.88 6.76
C ARG A 143 5.35 19.36 5.73
N PRO A 144 5.38 18.84 4.49
CA PRO A 144 6.22 19.43 3.46
C PRO A 144 5.84 20.92 3.33
N PRO A 145 6.81 21.83 3.20
CA PRO A 145 6.52 23.25 2.99
C PRO A 145 5.55 23.41 1.81
N PRO A 146 4.67 24.44 1.82
CA PRO A 146 3.71 24.68 0.75
C PRO A 146 4.40 25.23 -0.51
N GLU A 147 5.35 24.49 -1.06
CA GLU A 147 5.97 24.73 -2.36
C GLU A 147 6.73 23.47 -2.80
N ALA A 148 5.99 22.43 -3.15
CA ALA A 148 6.48 21.40 -4.04
C ALA A 148 5.27 20.93 -4.86
N THR A 149 5.16 21.48 -6.07
CA THR A 149 4.50 20.83 -7.19
C THR A 149 4.79 19.33 -7.13
N PRO A 150 3.80 18.43 -7.29
CA PRO A 150 4.05 17.00 -7.37
C PRO A 150 5.13 16.78 -8.43
N GLN A 151 6.36 16.47 -8.01
CA GLN A 151 7.37 16.02 -8.94
C GLN A 151 7.01 14.56 -9.22
N GLN A 152 6.24 14.35 -10.29
CA GLN A 152 6.34 13.09 -11.05
C GLN A 152 7.83 12.87 -11.31
N GLN A 153 8.40 11.80 -10.76
CA GLN A 153 9.69 11.29 -11.23
C GLN A 153 9.49 9.92 -11.90
N PRO A 154 10.36 9.61 -12.87
CA PRO A 154 10.00 8.84 -14.04
C PRO A 154 10.13 7.35 -13.77
N ILE A 155 9.06 6.62 -14.07
CA ILE A 155 9.06 5.18 -14.22
C ILE A 155 10.16 4.75 -15.20
N VAL A 156 11.05 3.89 -14.72
CA VAL A 156 12.18 3.34 -15.47
C VAL A 156 11.65 2.40 -16.55
N GLY A 157 11.60 2.93 -17.78
CA GLY A 157 11.19 2.21 -18.98
C GLY A 157 10.95 3.21 -20.09
N THR A 158 12.03 3.67 -20.74
CA THR A 158 11.98 4.58 -21.92
C THR A 158 11.00 5.76 -21.77
N ALA A 159 11.08 6.48 -20.64
CA ALA A 159 10.14 7.54 -20.26
C ALA A 159 10.15 8.80 -21.17
N ALA A 160 11.01 8.87 -22.19
CA ALA A 160 11.00 10.00 -23.11
C ALA A 160 9.81 9.96 -24.10
N GLU A 161 9.20 8.79 -24.32
CA GLU A 161 8.09 8.64 -25.28
C GLU A 161 6.70 8.54 -24.63
N SER A 162 6.59 8.08 -23.37
CA SER A 162 5.28 7.84 -22.74
C SER A 162 4.68 9.08 -22.05
N PHE A 163 5.51 10.09 -21.71
CA PHE A 163 5.01 11.33 -21.09
C PHE A 163 4.39 12.31 -22.09
N SER A 164 4.83 12.28 -23.36
CA SER A 164 4.32 13.18 -24.40
C SER A 164 2.99 12.74 -25.01
N GLN A 165 2.53 11.51 -24.74
CA GLN A 165 1.30 10.97 -25.34
C GLN A 165 0.04 11.73 -24.89
N PHE A 166 0.06 12.34 -23.71
CA PHE A 166 -1.07 13.11 -23.16
C PHE A 166 -0.77 14.61 -23.04
N ASP A 167 0.36 15.08 -23.58
CA ASP A 167 0.67 16.50 -23.69
C ASP A 167 -0.30 17.15 -24.68
N GLY A 168 -1.18 18.01 -24.16
CA GLY A 168 -2.26 18.63 -24.95
C GLY A 168 -3.62 17.94 -24.81
N LEU A 169 -3.78 17.00 -23.86
CA LEU A 169 -5.11 16.51 -23.50
C LEU A 169 -6.02 17.68 -23.09
N ASP A 170 -7.11 17.89 -23.82
CA ASP A 170 -8.11 18.92 -23.56
C ASP A 170 -9.45 18.32 -23.13
N ALA A 171 -10.37 19.17 -22.66
CA ALA A 171 -11.66 18.72 -22.15
C ALA A 171 -12.53 18.03 -23.21
N ALA A 172 -12.40 18.43 -24.49
CA ALA A 172 -13.19 17.85 -25.58
C ALA A 172 -12.70 16.43 -25.91
N SER A 173 -11.39 16.26 -26.02
CA SER A 173 -10.73 14.97 -26.24
C SER A 173 -10.96 14.01 -25.07
N LEU A 174 -10.98 14.52 -23.83
CA LEU A 174 -11.32 13.72 -22.65
C LEU A 174 -12.76 13.22 -22.69
N MET A 175 -13.72 14.06 -23.13
CA MET A 175 -15.12 13.65 -23.29
C MET A 175 -15.28 12.59 -24.40
N GLU A 176 -14.56 12.75 -25.52
CA GLU A 176 -14.56 11.76 -26.62
C GLU A 176 -13.98 10.41 -26.15
N MET A 177 -12.85 10.43 -25.44
CA MET A 177 -12.25 9.21 -24.89
C MET A 177 -13.15 8.53 -23.87
N ARG A 178 -13.84 9.29 -23.00
CA ARG A 178 -14.84 8.75 -22.09
C ARG A 178 -15.93 8.00 -22.84
N GLN A 179 -16.47 8.59 -23.91
CA GLN A 179 -17.51 7.95 -24.71
C GLN A 179 -17.01 6.63 -25.32
N ARG A 180 -15.78 6.64 -25.86
CA ARG A 180 -15.15 5.44 -26.43
C ARG A 180 -14.91 4.34 -25.39
N LEU A 181 -14.48 4.71 -24.18
CA LEU A 181 -14.31 3.80 -23.05
C LEU A 181 -15.65 3.19 -22.61
N GLU A 182 -16.71 3.99 -22.52
CA GLU A 182 -18.04 3.49 -22.19
C GLU A 182 -18.54 2.51 -23.25
N GLU A 183 -18.34 2.80 -24.54
CA GLU A 183 -18.76 1.90 -25.63
C GLU A 183 -17.98 0.58 -25.62
N MET A 184 -16.65 0.65 -25.62
CA MET A 184 -15.78 -0.53 -25.76
C MET A 184 -15.71 -1.38 -24.49
N CYS A 185 -15.72 -0.76 -23.31
CA CYS A 185 -15.51 -1.44 -22.03
C CYS A 185 -16.79 -1.67 -21.21
N SER A 186 -17.97 -1.31 -21.72
CA SER A 186 -19.25 -1.56 -21.04
C SER A 186 -19.48 -3.03 -20.67
N GLY A 187 -19.02 -3.97 -21.51
CA GLY A 187 -19.12 -5.40 -21.24
C GLY A 187 -18.27 -5.84 -20.04
N CYS A 188 -17.02 -5.38 -19.97
CA CYS A 188 -16.12 -5.64 -18.85
C CYS A 188 -16.62 -4.99 -17.55
N LYS A 189 -17.17 -3.78 -17.65
CA LYS A 189 -17.81 -3.10 -16.52
C LYS A 189 -19.00 -3.89 -15.97
N LYS A 190 -19.92 -4.34 -16.83
CA LYS A 190 -21.06 -5.17 -16.42
C LYS A 190 -20.62 -6.44 -15.73
N ARG A 191 -19.56 -7.09 -16.22
CA ARG A 191 -19.01 -8.30 -15.59
C ARG A 191 -18.53 -8.00 -14.17
N LEU A 192 -17.76 -6.93 -13.99
CA LEU A 192 -17.27 -6.50 -12.67
C LEU A 192 -18.42 -6.23 -11.70
N ASP A 193 -19.51 -5.60 -12.17
CA ASP A 193 -20.69 -5.30 -11.34
C ASP A 193 -21.49 -6.55 -10.93
N THR A 194 -21.34 -7.67 -11.65
CA THR A 194 -22.10 -8.92 -11.43
C THR A 194 -21.33 -10.01 -10.67
N CYS A 195 -20.10 -9.75 -10.24
CA CYS A 195 -19.27 -10.75 -9.56
C CYS A 195 -19.72 -11.00 -8.12
N GLU A 196 -19.80 -12.27 -7.70
CA GLU A 196 -20.11 -12.67 -6.32
C GLU A 196 -18.89 -13.17 -5.54
N THR A 197 -17.84 -13.65 -6.22
CA THR A 197 -16.63 -14.20 -5.60
C THR A 197 -15.44 -13.24 -5.73
N GLU A 198 -14.55 -13.23 -4.72
CA GLU A 198 -13.35 -12.37 -4.72
C GLU A 198 -12.40 -12.68 -5.90
N SER A 199 -12.28 -13.96 -6.27
CA SER A 199 -11.43 -14.37 -7.40
C SER A 199 -11.99 -13.89 -8.74
N ASP A 200 -13.31 -14.01 -8.95
CA ASP A 200 -13.97 -13.52 -10.15
C ASP A 200 -13.92 -12.00 -10.25
N GLN A 201 -14.03 -11.31 -9.11
CA GLN A 201 -13.91 -9.85 -9.04
C GLN A 201 -12.51 -9.38 -9.44
N SER A 202 -11.46 -10.02 -8.94
CA SER A 202 -10.07 -9.71 -9.33
C SER A 202 -9.85 -9.93 -10.82
N ASN A 203 -10.32 -11.06 -11.36
CA ASN A 203 -10.22 -11.36 -12.80
C ASN A 203 -11.00 -10.37 -13.67
N ALA A 204 -12.20 -9.96 -13.24
CA ALA A 204 -13.01 -8.96 -13.92
C ALA A 204 -12.36 -7.57 -13.88
N ALA A 205 -11.75 -7.19 -12.76
CA ALA A 205 -11.03 -5.93 -12.61
C ALA A 205 -9.78 -5.87 -13.52
N MET A 206 -9.04 -6.97 -13.61
CA MET A 206 -7.90 -7.07 -14.54
C MET A 206 -8.36 -6.98 -16.00
N ALA A 207 -9.45 -7.66 -16.36
CA ALA A 207 -10.01 -7.58 -17.71
C ALA A 207 -10.50 -6.17 -18.06
N LEU A 208 -11.11 -5.47 -17.11
CA LEU A 208 -11.50 -4.06 -17.29
C LEU A 208 -10.27 -3.17 -17.46
N SER A 209 -9.23 -3.35 -16.64
CA SER A 209 -7.98 -2.59 -16.73
C SER A 209 -7.31 -2.78 -18.09
N PHE A 210 -7.28 -4.02 -18.60
CA PHE A 210 -6.78 -4.31 -19.95
C PHE A 210 -7.61 -3.62 -21.04
N CYS A 211 -8.95 -3.64 -20.93
CA CYS A 211 -9.82 -2.95 -21.89
C CYS A 211 -9.58 -1.44 -21.90
N VAL A 212 -9.46 -0.82 -20.73
CA VAL A 212 -9.11 0.61 -20.61
C VAL A 212 -7.73 0.87 -21.24
N GLY A 213 -6.76 0.01 -20.95
CA GLY A 213 -5.43 0.05 -21.55
C GLY A 213 -5.46 0.01 -23.08
N GLN A 214 -6.27 -0.85 -23.70
CA GLN A 214 -6.39 -0.90 -25.16
C GLN A 214 -6.88 0.40 -25.80
N VAL A 215 -7.68 1.19 -25.07
CA VAL A 215 -8.22 2.47 -25.55
C VAL A 215 -7.27 3.62 -25.27
N VAL A 216 -6.72 3.69 -24.05
CA VAL A 216 -5.93 4.83 -23.55
C VAL A 216 -4.42 4.66 -23.84
N CYS A 217 -3.92 3.44 -23.74
CA CYS A 217 -2.50 3.06 -23.79
C CYS A 217 -2.28 1.89 -24.77
N PRO A 218 -2.59 2.06 -26.07
CA PRO A 218 -2.65 0.95 -27.04
C PRO A 218 -1.29 0.28 -27.28
N ARG A 219 -0.19 1.02 -27.12
CA ARG A 219 1.18 0.49 -27.27
C ARG A 219 1.49 -0.51 -26.16
N GLU A 220 1.23 -0.11 -24.91
CA GLU A 220 1.48 -0.90 -23.72
C GLU A 220 0.52 -2.10 -23.64
N ALA A 221 -0.76 -1.88 -23.96
CA ALA A 221 -1.74 -2.96 -24.04
C ALA A 221 -1.41 -3.98 -25.14
N GLY A 222 -0.91 -3.54 -26.30
CA GLY A 222 -0.44 -4.44 -27.36
C GLY A 222 0.79 -5.26 -26.95
N ALA A 223 1.71 -4.68 -26.18
CA ALA A 223 2.86 -5.41 -25.62
C ALA A 223 2.41 -6.49 -24.62
N LEU A 224 1.42 -6.18 -23.79
CA LEU A 224 0.81 -7.14 -22.88
C LEU A 224 0.03 -8.25 -23.61
N GLU A 225 -0.72 -7.90 -24.66
CA GLU A 225 -1.43 -8.88 -25.50
C GLU A 225 -0.46 -9.87 -26.16
N LEU A 226 0.67 -9.37 -26.67
CA LEU A 226 1.73 -10.21 -27.22
C LEU A 226 2.31 -11.13 -26.13
N ALA A 227 2.55 -10.61 -24.93
CA ALA A 227 3.04 -11.40 -23.80
C ALA A 227 2.05 -12.50 -23.36
N LEU A 228 0.74 -12.22 -23.42
CA LEU A 228 -0.33 -13.19 -23.16
C LEU A 228 -0.44 -14.26 -24.26
N SER A 229 -0.15 -13.91 -25.52
CA SER A 229 -0.21 -14.83 -26.66
C SER A 229 1.02 -15.73 -26.81
N GLY A 230 2.14 -15.36 -26.19
CA GLY A 230 3.38 -16.14 -26.22
C GLY A 230 3.28 -17.40 -25.38
N GLN A 231 3.33 -18.58 -25.99
CA GLN A 231 3.50 -19.83 -25.26
C GLN A 231 4.90 -19.84 -24.61
N GLN A 232 4.95 -19.75 -23.26
CA GLN A 232 6.16 -19.72 -22.39
C GLN A 232 6.75 -18.33 -22.10
N THR A 233 5.93 -17.29 -21.99
CA THR A 233 6.37 -16.08 -21.27
C THR A 233 6.52 -16.37 -19.77
N PRO A 234 7.67 -16.04 -19.15
CA PRO A 234 7.80 -16.06 -17.70
C PRO A 234 6.71 -15.21 -17.04
N GLU A 235 6.15 -15.68 -15.92
CA GLU A 235 5.13 -14.96 -15.15
C GLU A 235 5.60 -13.53 -14.80
N ASP A 236 6.87 -13.39 -14.45
CA ASP A 236 7.55 -12.13 -14.18
C ASP A 236 7.48 -11.12 -15.36
N ASP A 237 7.53 -11.59 -16.61
CA ASP A 237 7.51 -10.72 -17.77
C ASP A 237 6.08 -10.28 -18.12
N LEU A 238 5.10 -11.13 -17.82
CA LEU A 238 3.68 -10.78 -17.93
C LEU A 238 3.31 -9.72 -16.88
N GLU A 239 3.76 -9.90 -15.64
CA GLU A 239 3.54 -8.93 -14.56
C GLU A 239 4.17 -7.57 -14.89
N LYS A 240 5.41 -7.56 -15.41
CA LYS A 240 6.06 -6.33 -15.89
C LYS A 240 5.26 -5.65 -16.99
N ALA A 241 4.81 -6.39 -18.00
CA ALA A 241 4.03 -5.81 -19.11
C ALA A 241 2.71 -5.21 -18.61
N PHE A 242 2.04 -5.87 -17.68
CA PHE A 242 0.82 -5.36 -17.05
C PHE A 242 1.08 -4.12 -16.21
N SER A 243 2.16 -4.11 -15.41
CA SER A 243 2.58 -2.97 -14.60
C SER A 243 2.87 -1.72 -15.45
N VAL A 244 3.55 -1.89 -16.59
CA VAL A 244 3.81 -0.81 -17.55
C VAL A 244 2.50 -0.23 -18.11
N MET A 245 1.55 -1.08 -18.50
CA MET A 245 0.24 -0.64 -18.97
C MET A 245 -0.52 0.12 -17.88
N GLN A 246 -0.55 -0.40 -16.64
CA GLN A 246 -1.21 0.26 -15.52
C GLN A 246 -0.59 1.62 -15.20
N SER A 247 0.75 1.73 -15.31
CA SER A 247 1.42 3.00 -15.13
C SER A 247 1.07 4.03 -16.21
N CYS A 248 0.79 3.61 -17.44
CA CYS A 248 0.31 4.53 -18.47
C CYS A 248 -1.13 5.01 -18.17
N ILE A 249 -2.00 4.10 -17.71
CA ILE A 249 -3.38 4.44 -17.31
C ILE A 249 -3.38 5.45 -16.15
N SER A 250 -2.53 5.27 -15.14
CA SER A 250 -2.47 6.19 -13.99
C SER A 250 -1.99 7.60 -14.39
N VAL A 251 -1.07 7.70 -15.35
CA VAL A 251 -0.65 8.99 -15.92
C VAL A 251 -1.80 9.68 -16.64
N PHE A 252 -2.58 8.93 -17.43
CA PHE A 252 -3.79 9.46 -18.07
C PHE A 252 -4.82 9.95 -17.05
N GLU A 253 -5.08 9.20 -15.98
CA GLU A 253 -6.01 9.59 -14.92
C GLU A 253 -5.58 10.90 -14.25
N GLN A 254 -4.30 11.03 -13.91
CA GLN A 254 -3.75 12.26 -13.32
C GLN A 254 -3.91 13.46 -14.26
N ARG A 255 -3.64 13.27 -15.56
CA ARG A 255 -3.83 14.34 -16.55
C ARG A 255 -5.30 14.69 -16.75
N ALA A 256 -6.19 13.70 -16.81
CA ALA A 256 -7.62 13.91 -16.91
C ALA A 256 -8.18 14.70 -15.72
N MET A 257 -7.74 14.38 -14.49
CA MET A 257 -8.12 15.14 -13.29
C MET A 257 -7.67 16.60 -13.36
N HIS A 258 -6.47 16.87 -13.88
CA HIS A 258 -5.97 18.23 -14.07
C HIS A 258 -6.82 19.01 -15.09
N VAL A 259 -7.15 18.40 -16.22
CA VAL A 259 -7.99 19.03 -17.26
C VAL A 259 -9.38 19.36 -16.71
N VAL A 260 -9.97 18.47 -15.91
CA VAL A 260 -11.28 18.70 -15.28
C VAL A 260 -11.23 19.84 -14.27
N SER A 261 -10.17 19.95 -13.47
CA SER A 261 -10.03 21.04 -12.50
C SER A 261 -9.80 22.39 -13.18
N GLU A 262 -9.00 22.44 -14.25
CA GLU A 262 -8.80 23.65 -15.06
C GLU A 262 -10.12 24.12 -15.70
N ALA A 263 -10.89 23.20 -16.30
CA ALA A 263 -12.18 23.52 -16.89
C ALA A 263 -13.20 24.04 -15.86
N ALA A 264 -13.18 23.50 -14.63
CA ALA A 264 -14.03 23.96 -13.53
C ALA A 264 -13.67 25.38 -13.09
N GLU A 265 -12.37 25.70 -12.97
CA GLU A 265 -11.90 27.04 -12.62
C GLU A 265 -12.20 28.08 -13.72
N GLU A 266 -12.06 27.70 -15.00
CA GLU A 266 -12.46 28.57 -16.12
C GLU A 266 -13.97 28.86 -16.12
N GLY A 267 -14.81 27.85 -15.84
CA GLY A 267 -16.26 28.03 -15.69
C GLY A 267 -16.62 28.99 -14.55
N LYS A 268 -15.89 28.92 -13.43
CA LYS A 268 -16.05 29.84 -12.30
C LYS A 268 -15.64 31.28 -12.66
N ARG A 269 -14.53 31.46 -13.38
CA ARG A 269 -14.08 32.78 -13.86
C ARG A 269 -15.02 33.42 -14.88
N ARG A 270 -15.72 32.63 -15.70
CA ARG A 270 -16.70 33.15 -16.66
C ARG A 270 -18.06 33.51 -16.04
N SER A 271 -18.34 33.07 -14.81
CA SER A 271 -19.61 33.32 -14.11
C SER A 271 -19.56 34.46 -13.08
N THR A 272 -18.38 35.03 -12.84
CA THR A 272 -18.13 36.24 -12.04
C THR A 272 -17.92 37.46 -12.94
#